data_AF-A0A099ZSR3-F1
#
_entry.id   AF-A0A099ZSR3-F1
#
_cell.length_a   1.000
_cell.length_b   1.000
_cell.length_c   1.000
_cell.angle_alpha   90.00
_cell.angle_beta   90.00
_cell.angle_gamma   90.00
#
_symmetry.space_group_name_H-M   'P 1'
#
loop_
_entity.id
_entity.type
_entity.pdbx_description
1 polymer ?
#
loop_
_entity_poly.entity_id
_entity_poly.type
_entity_poly.pdbx_seq_one_letter_code
_entity_poly.pdbx_strand_id
1 'polypeptide(L)'
;CSSPTRLTFAKLVEEDETKNFYAVGITVRYFCRAGYEKTSERLLTSTCLENVTWTEVPELCRKKSCGVPANPEHGKVVTTDHLFGARANVVCDDG
;
A
#
# COMPACT_ATOMS: atom_id res chain seq x y z
N CYS A 1 15.15 -15.12 11.64
CA CYS A 1 13.86 -14.43 11.83
C CYS A 1 12.72 -15.33 11.40
N SER A 2 11.57 -15.23 12.08
CA SER A 2 10.31 -15.83 11.62
C SER A 2 9.78 -15.10 10.38
N SER A 3 8.53 -15.35 10.01
CA SER A 3 7.82 -14.58 8.99
C SER A 3 8.03 -13.06 9.15
N PRO A 4 8.32 -12.33 8.05
CA PRO A 4 8.40 -10.88 8.05
C PRO A 4 7.07 -10.21 8.46
N THR A 5 7.16 -8.93 8.83
CA THR A 5 6.01 -8.15 9.30
C THR A 5 5.00 -7.90 8.19
N ARG A 6 3.71 -8.10 8.50
CA ARG A 6 2.63 -7.87 7.53
C ARG A 6 2.31 -6.37 7.44
N LEU A 7 2.66 -5.76 6.32
CA LEU A 7 2.39 -4.36 6.05
C LEU A 7 1.00 -4.16 5.43
N THR A 8 0.35 -3.04 5.76
CA THR A 8 -0.96 -2.65 5.23
C THR A 8 -0.86 -2.08 3.82
N PHE A 9 0.26 -1.44 3.46
CA PHE A 9 0.51 -0.80 2.17
C PHE A 9 1.29 -1.68 1.18
N ALA A 10 1.99 -2.71 1.67
CA ALA A 10 2.82 -3.61 0.85
C ALA A 10 2.63 -5.09 1.22
N LYS A 11 2.93 -5.97 0.27
CA LYS A 11 2.96 -7.43 0.42
C LYS A 11 4.35 -7.97 0.09
N LEU A 12 4.70 -9.14 0.62
CA LEU A 12 5.96 -9.82 0.31
C LEU A 12 5.92 -10.38 -1.12
N VAL A 13 7.08 -10.75 -1.64
CA VAL A 13 7.14 -11.64 -2.81
C VAL A 13 6.57 -13.01 -2.45
N GLU A 14 5.90 -13.63 -3.42
CA GLU A 14 5.21 -14.92 -3.21
C GLU A 14 6.16 -16.02 -2.72
N GLU A 15 7.41 -16.00 -3.20
CA GLU A 15 8.49 -16.89 -2.78
C GLU A 15 8.76 -16.81 -1.27
N ASP A 16 8.78 -15.60 -0.72
CA ASP A 16 9.02 -15.32 0.70
C ASP A 16 7.73 -15.49 1.55
N GLU A 17 6.53 -15.35 0.96
CA GLU A 17 5.27 -15.58 1.68
C GLU A 17 5.11 -17.04 2.16
N THR A 18 5.71 -18.00 1.45
CA THR A 18 5.62 -19.43 1.79
C THR A 18 6.68 -19.89 2.79
N LYS A 19 7.68 -19.05 3.09
CA LYS A 19 8.83 -19.42 3.91
C LYS A 19 8.63 -19.01 5.37
N ASN A 20 8.80 -19.98 6.27
CA ASN A 20 8.57 -19.77 7.70
C ASN A 20 9.78 -19.18 8.45
N PHE A 21 10.99 -19.39 7.94
CA PHE A 21 12.23 -19.04 8.64
C PHE A 21 13.29 -18.46 7.71
N TYR A 22 13.99 -17.43 8.19
CA TYR A 22 15.02 -16.68 7.48
C TYR A 22 16.30 -16.62 8.31
N ALA A 23 17.44 -16.89 7.69
CA ALA A 23 18.74 -16.69 8.32
C ALA A 23 19.00 -15.19 8.56
N VAL A 24 19.84 -14.89 9.55
CA VAL A 24 20.33 -13.53 9.80
C VAL A 24 21.10 -13.03 8.57
N GLY A 25 20.94 -11.75 8.23
CA GLY A 25 21.51 -11.13 7.04
C GLY A 25 20.67 -11.29 5.76
N ILE A 26 19.63 -12.15 5.78
CA ILE A 26 18.73 -12.28 4.63
C ILE A 26 17.88 -11.03 4.49
N THR A 27 17.75 -10.55 3.26
CA THR A 27 16.90 -9.43 2.88
C THR A 27 15.75 -9.93 2.03
N VAL A 28 14.53 -9.63 2.48
CA VAL A 28 13.29 -9.93 1.75
C VAL A 28 12.78 -8.67 1.04
N ARG A 29 12.00 -8.88 -0.01
CA ARG A 29 11.45 -7.80 -0.85
C ARG A 29 9.95 -7.70 -0.71
N TYR A 30 9.47 -6.46 -0.78
CA TYR A 30 8.05 -6.12 -0.75
C TYR A 30 7.63 -5.38 -2.02
N PHE A 31 6.35 -5.52 -2.35
CA PHE A 31 5.67 -4.84 -3.45
C PHE A 31 4.41 -4.15 -2.94
N CYS A 32 4.09 -2.98 -3.50
CA CYS A 32 2.88 -2.26 -3.11
C CYS A 32 1.64 -3.12 -3.37
N ARG A 33 0.71 -3.11 -2.41
CA ARG A 33 -0.57 -3.82 -2.57
C ARG A 33 -1.40 -3.18 -3.69
N ALA A 34 -2.37 -3.93 -4.20
CA ALA A 34 -3.36 -3.37 -5.12
C ALA A 34 -4.06 -2.15 -4.48
N GLY A 35 -4.23 -1.08 -5.25
CA GLY A 35 -4.71 0.20 -4.75
C GLY A 35 -3.62 1.13 -4.21
N TYR A 36 -2.37 0.66 -4.11
CA TYR A 36 -1.20 1.47 -3.76
C TYR A 36 -0.22 1.58 -4.94
N GLU A 37 0.53 2.66 -4.98
CA GLU A 37 1.59 2.94 -5.95
C GLU A 37 2.89 3.35 -5.27
N LYS A 38 3.99 3.10 -5.96
CA LYS A 38 5.32 3.36 -5.45
C LYS A 38 5.66 4.84 -5.66
N THR A 39 6.11 5.50 -4.60
CA THR A 39 6.44 6.93 -4.61
C THR A 39 7.88 7.18 -5.07
N SER A 40 8.72 6.15 -5.08
CA SER A 40 10.15 6.24 -5.40
C SER A 40 10.65 4.95 -6.03
N GLU A 41 11.72 5.01 -6.81
CA GLU A 41 12.39 3.83 -7.36
C GLU A 41 13.08 2.96 -6.30
N ARG A 42 13.26 3.47 -5.08
CA ARG A 42 13.86 2.73 -3.96
C ARG A 42 13.14 1.40 -3.69
N LEU A 43 13.90 0.34 -3.47
CA LEU A 43 13.33 -0.98 -3.16
C LEU A 43 12.71 -0.96 -1.77
N LEU A 44 11.53 -1.58 -1.61
CA LEU A 44 10.97 -1.86 -0.29
C LEU A 44 11.54 -3.19 0.17
N THR A 45 12.49 -3.15 1.07
CA THR A 45 13.20 -4.32 1.59
C THR A 45 13.19 -4.33 3.11
N SER A 46 13.22 -5.53 3.69
CA SER A 46 13.48 -5.70 5.11
C SER A 46 14.58 -6.74 5.29
N THR A 47 15.52 -6.47 6.19
CA THR A 47 16.64 -7.35 6.48
C THR A 47 16.47 -7.97 7.86
N CYS A 48 16.75 -9.27 7.97
CA CYS A 48 16.78 -9.96 9.25
C CYS A 48 18.08 -9.62 9.98
N LEU A 49 17.98 -8.92 11.11
CA LEU A 49 19.10 -8.50 11.94
C LEU A 49 19.57 -9.64 12.87
N GLU A 50 20.76 -9.46 13.47
CA GLU A 50 21.35 -10.44 14.41
C GLU A 50 20.49 -10.68 15.66
N ASN A 51 19.73 -9.67 16.08
CA ASN A 51 18.76 -9.76 17.17
C ASN A 51 17.46 -10.49 16.78
N VAL A 52 17.43 -11.15 15.61
CA VAL A 52 16.28 -11.92 15.09
C VAL A 52 15.05 -11.04 14.86
N THR A 53 15.25 -9.74 14.61
CA THR A 53 14.18 -8.80 14.23
C THR A 53 14.35 -8.32 12.79
N TRP A 54 13.24 -7.89 12.20
CA TRP A 54 13.20 -7.34 10.85
C TRP A 54 13.45 -5.83 10.89
N THR A 55 14.27 -5.31 9.97
CA THR A 55 14.44 -3.86 9.83
C THR A 55 13.13 -3.20 9.40
N GLU A 56 12.97 -1.93 9.79
CA GLU A 56 11.85 -1.11 9.35
C GLU A 56 11.81 -1.02 7.82
N VAL A 57 10.61 -1.19 7.26
CA VAL A 57 10.38 -1.07 5.83
C VAL A 57 9.94 0.36 5.54
N PRO A 58 10.62 1.10 4.67
CA PRO A 58 10.25 2.47 4.38
C PRO A 58 8.86 2.53 3.72
N GLU A 59 8.01 3.45 4.19
CA GLU A 59 6.65 3.68 3.68
C GLU A 59 6.66 4.38 2.32
N LEU A 60 7.08 3.64 1.29
CA LEU A 60 7.19 4.16 -0.07
C LEU A 60 5.94 3.87 -0.92
N CYS A 61 4.96 3.14 -0.39
CA CYS A 61 3.70 2.86 -1.07
C CYS A 61 2.60 3.82 -0.59
N ARG A 62 2.05 4.62 -1.51
CA ARG A 62 0.95 5.54 -1.25
C ARG A 62 -0.33 5.04 -1.91
N LYS A 63 -1.48 5.42 -1.37
CA LYS A 63 -2.76 5.10 -1.99
C LYS A 63 -2.83 5.77 -3.36
N LYS A 64 -3.24 5.01 -4.38
CA LYS A 64 -3.50 5.53 -5.73
C LYS A 64 -4.65 6.54 -5.67
N SER A 65 -4.55 7.59 -6.47
CA SER A 65 -5.66 8.51 -6.70
C SER A 65 -6.55 8.00 -7.83
N CYS A 66 -7.86 8.04 -7.63
CA CYS A 66 -8.87 7.83 -8.68
C CYS A 66 -9.05 9.05 -9.57
N GLY A 67 -8.42 10.18 -9.24
CA GLY A 67 -8.67 11.47 -9.87
C GLY A 67 -9.94 12.14 -9.33
N VAL A 68 -10.06 13.44 -9.58
CA VAL A 68 -11.27 14.19 -9.22
C VAL A 68 -12.37 13.81 -10.21
N PRO A 69 -13.49 13.21 -9.77
CA PRO A 69 -14.60 12.89 -10.65
C PRO A 69 -15.26 14.20 -11.14
N ALA A 70 -15.72 14.19 -12.38
CA ALA A 70 -16.48 15.31 -12.92
C ALA A 70 -17.87 15.38 -12.28
N ASN A 71 -18.39 16.60 -12.10
CA ASN A 71 -19.76 16.78 -11.65
C ASN A 71 -20.74 16.37 -12.77
N PRO A 72 -21.86 15.72 -12.44
CA PRO A 72 -22.94 15.50 -13.39
C PRO A 72 -23.61 16.83 -13.77
N GLU A 73 -24.36 16.83 -14.89
CA GLU A 73 -24.96 18.05 -15.48
C GLU A 73 -25.94 18.79 -14.56
N HIS A 74 -26.65 18.06 -13.68
CA HIS A 74 -27.62 18.60 -12.71
C HIS A 74 -27.39 18.02 -11.32
N GLY A 75 -26.15 18.07 -10.87
CA GLY A 75 -25.79 17.65 -9.53
C GLY A 75 -24.31 17.81 -9.25
N LYS A 76 -23.90 17.31 -8.09
CA LYS A 76 -22.53 17.42 -7.59
C LYS A 76 -22.06 16.11 -6.99
N VAL A 77 -20.75 15.88 -7.12
CA VAL A 77 -20.08 14.79 -6.43
C VAL A 77 -19.50 15.29 -5.12
N VAL A 78 -19.95 14.72 -4.00
CA VAL A 78 -19.49 15.01 -2.65
C VAL A 78 -18.57 13.89 -2.18
N THR A 79 -17.32 14.19 -1.89
CA THR A 79 -16.33 13.23 -1.36
C THR A 79 -15.32 13.91 -0.45
N THR A 80 -14.74 13.18 0.50
CA THR A 80 -13.71 13.69 1.42
C THR A 80 -12.30 13.63 0.82
N ASP A 81 -12.05 12.63 -0.02
CA ASP A 81 -10.81 12.47 -0.76
C ASP A 81 -11.05 11.61 -2.02
N HIS A 82 -9.98 11.39 -2.80
CA HIS A 82 -10.03 10.62 -4.05
C HIS A 82 -9.05 9.44 -4.04
N LEU A 83 -8.58 9.04 -2.85
CA LEU A 83 -7.59 7.99 -2.72
C LEU A 83 -8.25 6.63 -2.67
N PHE A 84 -7.46 5.58 -2.88
CA PHE A 84 -7.96 4.21 -2.79
C PHE A 84 -8.70 3.93 -1.46
N GLY A 85 -9.93 3.44 -1.58
CA GLY A 85 -10.86 3.20 -0.47
C GLY A 85 -11.83 4.35 -0.18
N ALA A 86 -11.67 5.52 -0.83
CA ALA A 86 -12.60 6.63 -0.72
C ALA A 86 -13.97 6.31 -1.33
N ARG A 87 -14.99 7.04 -0.87
CA ARG A 87 -16.36 6.94 -1.39
C ARG A 87 -16.85 8.33 -1.75
N ALA A 88 -17.36 8.45 -2.98
CA ALA A 88 -17.99 9.64 -3.49
C ALA A 88 -19.50 9.43 -3.57
N ASN A 89 -20.26 10.41 -3.06
CA ASN A 89 -21.72 10.43 -3.12
C ASN A 89 -22.15 11.43 -4.18
N VAL A 90 -23.09 11.04 -5.04
CA VAL A 90 -23.67 11.95 -6.03
C VAL A 90 -24.96 12.51 -5.47
N VAL A 91 -25.09 13.83 -5.49
CA VAL A 91 -26.27 14.56 -5.02
C VAL A 91 -26.82 15.36 -6.18
N CYS A 92 -28.10 15.15 -6.53
CA CYS A 92 -28.78 15.92 -7.56
C CYS A 92 -29.09 17.33 -7.05
N ASP A 93 -29.16 18.29 -7.96
CA ASP A 93 -29.66 19.62 -7.65
C ASP A 93 -31.17 19.56 -7.34
N ASP A 94 -31.66 20.51 -6.54
CA ASP A 94 -33.08 20.67 -6.26
C ASP A 94 -33.85 21.01 -7.55
N GLY A 95 -34.96 20.29 -7.79
CA GLY A 95 -35.83 20.43 -8.96
C GLY A 95 -37.20 19.80 -8.74
#